data_AF-A0A3L7ZW07-F1
#
_entry.id   AF-A0A3L7ZW07-F1
#
_cell.length_a   1.000
_cell.length_b   1.000
_cell.length_c   1.000
_cell.angle_alpha   90.00
_cell.angle_beta   90.00
_cell.angle_gamma   90.00
#
_symmetry.space_group_name_H-M   'P 1'
#
loop_
_entity.id
_entity.type
_entity.pdbx_description
1 polymer ?
#
loop_
_entity_poly.entity_id
_entity_poly.type
_entity_poly.pdbx_seq_one_letter_code
_entity_poly.pdbx_strand_id
1 'polypeptide(L)'
;MRLEFNDDHTLIRALYGHSVPVDLGLKCKVPPVQLYHGTSTKASIDILEYGILPMSRNFVHLTDDKDIAIEVGRHHGDPLIACVNTIEMIYAGYHFYTPVVHIWLVSKVPSQYFKIEWPPLDPFDKENFDKWKNEFTQVVCPKELSNRFQDIQLDFKLTTFNNGIMSFNLGDWMNSGFWRRTTAV
;
A
#
# COMPACT_ATOMS: atom_id res chain seq x y z
N MET A 1 18.29 -4.39 5.86
CA MET A 1 19.15 -3.71 4.86
C MET A 1 20.04 -4.76 4.24
N ARG A 2 19.98 -4.96 2.92
CA ARG A 2 20.78 -5.97 2.23
C ARG A 2 22.02 -5.32 1.61
N LEU A 3 23.16 -5.99 1.78
CA LEU A 3 24.47 -5.51 1.36
C LEU A 3 25.03 -6.42 0.26
N GLU A 4 25.84 -5.86 -0.62
CA GLU A 4 26.56 -6.56 -1.68
C GLU A 4 28.03 -6.10 -1.70
N PHE A 5 28.94 -7.04 -1.90
CA PHE A 5 30.36 -6.76 -2.12
C PHE A 5 30.63 -6.56 -3.62
N ASN A 6 31.63 -5.76 -3.96
CA ASN A 6 32.20 -5.78 -5.31
C ASN A 6 32.99 -7.09 -5.55
N ASP A 7 33.35 -7.36 -6.81
CA ASP A 7 33.91 -8.65 -7.24
C ASP A 7 35.20 -9.06 -6.48
N ASP A 8 36.01 -8.09 -6.05
CA ASP A 8 37.25 -8.33 -5.30
C ASP A 8 37.07 -8.25 -3.77
N HIS A 9 35.84 -8.08 -3.29
CA HIS A 9 35.45 -7.97 -1.88
C HIS A 9 36.14 -6.82 -1.10
N THR A 10 36.67 -5.81 -1.79
CA THR A 10 37.29 -4.64 -1.15
C THR A 10 36.28 -3.56 -0.75
N LEU A 11 35.11 -3.54 -1.38
CA LEU A 11 34.05 -2.56 -1.16
C LEU A 11 32.71 -3.25 -0.90
N ILE A 12 31.86 -2.62 -0.08
CA ILE A 12 30.50 -3.06 0.20
C ILE A 12 29.52 -1.91 -0.05
N ARG A 13 28.37 -2.21 -0.64
CA ARG A 13 27.27 -1.24 -0.85
C ARG A 13 25.95 -1.80 -0.36
N ALA A 14 25.05 -0.93 0.07
CA ALA A 14 23.65 -1.31 0.25
C ALA A 14 22.97 -1.43 -1.13
N LEU A 15 22.09 -2.43 -1.28
CA LEU A 15 21.33 -2.67 -2.52
C LEU A 15 20.06 -1.81 -2.61
N TYR A 16 19.56 -1.36 -1.46
CA TYR A 16 18.38 -0.52 -1.35
C TYR A 16 18.32 0.13 0.04
N GLY A 17 17.41 1.10 0.21
CA GLY A 17 17.24 1.83 1.47
C GLY A 17 18.15 3.05 1.63
N HIS A 18 18.69 3.63 0.57
CA HIS A 18 19.48 4.86 0.69
C HIS A 18 18.59 6.05 1.07
N SER A 19 19.08 6.88 1.98
CA SER A 19 18.50 8.18 2.36
C SER A 19 19.31 9.37 1.81
N VAL A 20 20.31 9.09 0.98
CA VAL A 20 21.11 10.08 0.26
C VAL A 20 21.01 9.79 -1.24
N PRO A 21 21.07 10.80 -2.13
CA PRO A 21 21.05 10.58 -3.57
C PRO A 21 22.22 9.69 -4.00
N VAL A 22 21.91 8.51 -4.52
CA VAL A 22 22.90 7.56 -5.07
C VAL A 22 22.35 7.08 -6.41
N ASP A 23 23.17 7.19 -7.46
CA ASP A 23 22.86 6.53 -8.73
C ASP A 23 23.11 5.03 -8.57
N LEU A 24 22.02 4.27 -8.54
CA LEU A 24 22.06 2.82 -8.36
C LEU A 24 22.35 2.08 -9.68
N GLY A 25 22.42 2.78 -10.83
CA GLY A 25 22.59 2.17 -12.15
C GLY A 25 21.51 1.15 -12.50
N LEU A 26 20.35 1.22 -11.82
CA LEU A 26 19.30 0.23 -11.96
C LEU A 26 18.65 0.36 -13.33
N LYS A 27 18.66 -0.74 -14.09
CA LYS A 27 17.91 -0.83 -15.34
C LYS A 27 16.43 -1.02 -15.05
N CYS A 28 15.59 -0.24 -15.73
CA CYS A 28 14.15 -0.41 -15.69
C CYS A 28 13.79 -1.86 -16.09
N LYS A 29 12.85 -2.46 -15.36
CA LYS A 29 12.36 -3.82 -15.60
C LYS A 29 10.84 -3.83 -15.55
N VAL A 30 10.24 -4.75 -16.31
CA VAL A 30 8.79 -4.95 -16.30
C VAL A 30 8.41 -5.73 -15.03
N PRO A 31 7.61 -5.16 -14.12
CA PRO A 31 7.13 -5.85 -12.94
C PRO A 31 6.01 -6.86 -13.26
N PRO A 32 5.70 -7.78 -12.32
CA PRO A 32 4.44 -8.52 -12.34
C PRO A 32 3.24 -7.58 -12.37
N VAL A 33 2.08 -8.10 -12.80
CA VAL A 33 0.82 -7.32 -12.94
C VAL A 33 0.36 -6.65 -11.65
N GLN A 34 0.78 -7.19 -10.51
CA GLN A 34 0.48 -6.69 -9.19
C GLN A 34 1.71 -6.75 -8.30
N LEU A 35 1.91 -5.71 -7.51
CA LEU A 35 2.90 -5.64 -6.44
C LEU A 35 2.22 -5.21 -5.15
N TYR A 36 2.88 -5.44 -4.03
CA TYR A 36 2.34 -5.22 -2.69
C TYR A 36 3.25 -4.29 -1.89
N HIS A 37 2.63 -3.41 -1.12
CA HIS A 37 3.29 -2.60 -0.11
C HIS A 37 2.69 -2.92 1.26
N GLY A 38 3.54 -3.38 2.17
CA GLY A 38 3.19 -3.55 3.57
C GLY A 38 3.30 -2.23 4.31
N THR A 39 2.21 -1.80 4.93
CA THR A 39 2.18 -0.61 5.78
C THR A 39 1.38 -0.90 7.05
N SER A 40 1.25 0.10 7.93
CA SER A 40 0.37 0.01 9.08
C SER A 40 -0.91 0.81 8.90
N THR A 41 -1.92 0.38 9.62
CA THR A 41 -3.23 1.02 9.76
C THR A 41 -3.17 2.51 10.06
N LYS A 42 -2.17 2.94 10.84
CA LYS A 42 -1.96 4.35 11.21
C LYS A 42 -1.58 5.23 10.02
N ALA A 43 -0.98 4.65 8.98
CA ALA A 43 -0.57 5.36 7.77
C ALA A 43 -1.67 5.36 6.69
N SER A 44 -2.85 4.79 6.96
CA SER A 44 -3.92 4.65 5.98
C SER A 44 -4.34 6.01 5.39
N ILE A 45 -4.61 7.00 6.25
CA ILE A 45 -5.05 8.34 5.82
C ILE A 45 -4.03 8.97 4.87
N ASP A 46 -2.76 9.02 5.31
CA ASP A 46 -1.70 9.70 4.58
C ASP A 46 -1.45 9.04 3.22
N ILE A 47 -1.43 7.70 3.19
CA ILE A 47 -1.24 6.96 1.95
C ILE A 47 -2.42 7.17 1.00
N LEU A 48 -3.64 7.31 1.51
CA LEU A 48 -4.83 7.56 0.70
C LEU A 48 -4.88 8.99 0.14
N GLU A 49 -4.46 9.98 0.93
CA GLU A 49 -4.47 11.39 0.51
C GLU A 49 -3.30 11.71 -0.44
N TYR A 50 -2.10 11.21 -0.13
CA TYR A 50 -0.87 11.62 -0.84
C TYR A 50 -0.27 10.52 -1.74
N GLY A 51 -0.82 9.30 -1.68
CA GLY A 51 -0.20 8.11 -2.26
C GLY A 51 0.92 7.54 -1.39
N ILE A 52 1.53 6.44 -1.84
CA ILE A 52 2.70 5.85 -1.18
C ILE A 52 3.93 6.65 -1.62
N LEU A 53 4.54 7.32 -0.66
CA LEU A 53 5.75 8.11 -0.83
C LEU A 53 6.97 7.34 -0.31
N PRO A 54 8.18 7.61 -0.85
CA PRO A 54 9.40 6.92 -0.41
C PRO A 54 9.87 7.36 0.99
N MET A 55 9.27 8.41 1.55
CA MET A 55 9.58 8.99 2.87
C MET A 55 11.07 9.34 2.98
N SER A 56 11.79 8.77 3.96
CA SER A 56 13.22 9.00 4.15
C SER A 56 14.12 8.21 3.18
N ARG A 57 13.53 7.45 2.25
CA ARG A 57 14.24 6.69 1.22
C ARG A 57 14.16 7.38 -0.14
N ASN A 58 14.96 6.91 -1.09
CA ASN A 58 14.91 7.39 -2.48
C ASN A 58 13.74 6.81 -3.30
N PHE A 59 13.25 5.63 -2.94
CA PHE A 59 12.20 4.90 -3.67
C PHE A 59 11.22 4.21 -2.73
N VAL A 60 9.97 4.07 -3.19
CA VAL A 60 8.97 3.20 -2.58
C VAL A 60 9.41 1.76 -2.78
N HIS A 61 9.37 0.98 -1.70
CA HIS A 61 9.67 -0.43 -1.73
C HIS A 61 8.38 -1.23 -1.83
N LEU A 62 8.34 -2.08 -2.83
CA LEU A 62 7.25 -3.00 -3.13
C LEU A 62 7.81 -4.43 -3.16
N THR A 63 6.92 -5.40 -3.06
CA THR A 63 7.25 -6.82 -3.21
C THR A 63 6.22 -7.51 -4.09
N ASP A 64 6.62 -8.57 -4.78
CA ASP A 64 5.71 -9.45 -5.52
C ASP A 64 5.15 -10.58 -4.65
N ASP A 65 5.57 -10.65 -3.38
CA ASP A 65 5.14 -11.63 -2.41
C ASP A 65 4.25 -10.97 -1.35
N LYS A 66 3.00 -11.41 -1.28
CA LYS A 66 2.02 -10.84 -0.35
C LYS A 66 2.36 -11.14 1.11
N ASP A 67 2.93 -12.30 1.41
CA ASP A 67 3.28 -12.68 2.79
C ASP A 67 4.44 -11.82 3.31
N ILE A 68 5.41 -11.51 2.44
CA ILE A 68 6.47 -10.54 2.75
C ILE A 68 5.87 -9.17 3.06
N ALA A 69 4.88 -8.71 2.29
CA ALA A 69 4.21 -7.44 2.55
C ALA A 69 3.49 -7.44 3.92
N ILE A 70 2.85 -8.54 4.29
CA ILE A 70 2.20 -8.69 5.61
C ILE A 70 3.21 -8.59 6.73
N GLU A 71 4.34 -9.29 6.62
CA GLU A 71 5.39 -9.26 7.64
C GLU A 71 6.02 -7.87 7.77
N VAL A 72 6.26 -7.18 6.65
CA VAL A 72 6.71 -5.77 6.65
C VAL A 72 5.70 -4.86 7.35
N GLY A 73 4.41 -5.00 7.05
CA GLY A 73 3.35 -4.21 7.69
C GLY A 73 3.28 -4.44 9.21
N ARG A 74 3.45 -5.70 9.65
CA ARG A 74 3.43 -6.08 11.08
C ARG A 74 4.52 -5.38 11.91
N HIS A 75 5.67 -5.08 11.32
CA HIS A 75 6.72 -4.32 12.00
C HIS A 75 6.30 -2.89 12.37
N HIS A 76 5.26 -2.36 11.73
CA HIS A 76 4.78 -1.00 11.91
C HIS A 76 3.45 -0.90 12.69
N GLY A 77 2.89 -2.04 13.12
CA GLY A 77 1.62 -2.13 13.84
C GLY A 77 0.70 -3.17 13.20
N ASP A 78 -0.61 -2.92 13.27
CA ASP A 78 -1.58 -3.75 12.55
C ASP A 78 -1.31 -3.64 11.03
N PRO A 79 -1.14 -4.77 10.32
CA PRO A 79 -0.72 -4.75 8.93
C PRO A 79 -1.87 -4.33 8.01
N LEU A 80 -1.52 -3.49 7.04
CA LEU A 80 -2.39 -3.07 5.95
C LEU A 80 -1.62 -3.26 4.64
N ILE A 81 -2.25 -3.83 3.62
CA ILE A 81 -1.59 -4.13 2.35
C ILE A 81 -2.13 -3.21 1.27
N ALA A 82 -1.26 -2.43 0.63
CA ALA A 82 -1.61 -1.74 -0.60
C ALA A 82 -1.22 -2.59 -1.81
N CYS A 83 -2.24 -3.01 -2.55
CA CYS A 83 -2.16 -3.77 -3.79
C CYS A 83 -2.03 -2.84 -4.99
N VAL A 84 -0.84 -2.74 -5.56
CA VAL A 84 -0.47 -1.80 -6.63
C VAL A 84 -0.75 -2.41 -8.01
N ASN A 85 -1.51 -1.71 -8.84
CA ASN A 85 -1.72 -2.03 -10.26
C ASN A 85 -0.54 -1.49 -11.08
N THR A 86 0.40 -2.37 -11.42
CA THR A 86 1.63 -1.96 -12.12
C THR A 86 1.39 -1.68 -13.59
N ILE A 87 0.40 -2.32 -14.21
CA ILE A 87 0.09 -2.16 -15.63
C ILE A 87 -0.33 -0.73 -15.91
N GLU A 88 -1.29 -0.20 -15.15
CA GLU A 88 -1.75 1.18 -15.29
C GLU A 88 -0.62 2.19 -15.02
N MET A 89 0.22 1.90 -14.03
CA MET A 89 1.39 2.74 -13.73
C MET A 89 2.40 2.77 -14.87
N ILE A 90 2.67 1.63 -15.52
CA ILE A 90 3.56 1.58 -16.70
C ILE A 90 2.98 2.42 -17.83
N TYR A 91 1.68 2.28 -18.13
CA TYR A 91 1.01 3.12 -19.15
C TYR A 91 1.03 4.61 -18.79
N ALA A 92 1.04 4.95 -17.51
CA ALA A 92 1.19 6.32 -17.01
C ALA A 92 2.65 6.81 -16.94
N GLY A 93 3.63 6.03 -17.39
CA GLY A 93 5.04 6.42 -17.48
C GLY A 93 5.89 6.16 -16.23
N TYR A 94 5.41 5.37 -15.28
CA TYR A 94 6.19 4.98 -14.11
C TYR A 94 7.18 3.85 -14.44
N HIS A 95 8.39 3.98 -13.91
CA HIS A 95 9.48 3.05 -14.12
C HIS A 95 9.72 2.22 -12.86
N PHE A 96 9.87 0.92 -13.05
CA PHE A 96 10.10 -0.03 -11.97
C PHE A 96 11.49 -0.62 -12.07
N TYR A 97 12.07 -0.91 -10.92
CA TYR A 97 13.41 -1.49 -10.80
C TYR A 97 13.35 -2.66 -9.82
N THR A 98 14.16 -3.70 -10.04
CA THR A 98 14.32 -4.78 -9.05
C THR A 98 15.81 -5.00 -8.79
N PRO A 99 16.34 -4.50 -7.65
CA PRO A 99 17.74 -4.70 -7.29
C PRO A 99 18.01 -6.15 -6.87
N VAL A 100 17.02 -6.81 -6.25
CA VAL A 100 17.08 -8.20 -5.78
C VAL A 100 15.71 -8.86 -5.87
N VAL A 101 15.71 -10.19 -5.84
CA VAL A 101 14.48 -11.01 -5.83
C VAL A 101 13.51 -10.54 -4.75
N HIS A 102 12.22 -10.49 -5.09
CA HIS A 102 11.11 -10.04 -4.25
C HIS A 102 11.11 -8.57 -3.82
N ILE A 103 12.06 -7.76 -4.31
CA ILE A 103 12.10 -6.33 -4.01
C ILE A 103 11.99 -5.53 -5.30
N TRP A 104 11.01 -4.64 -5.31
CA TRP A 104 10.70 -3.75 -6.41
C TRP A 104 10.73 -2.30 -5.92
N LEU A 105 11.23 -1.41 -6.77
CA LEU A 105 11.41 0.00 -6.48
C LEU A 105 10.66 0.83 -7.53
N VAL A 106 9.95 1.85 -7.05
CA VAL A 106 9.26 2.86 -7.87
C VAL A 106 9.37 4.22 -7.19
N SER A 107 9.34 5.31 -7.95
CA SER A 107 9.54 6.67 -7.41
C SER A 107 8.46 7.07 -6.39
N LYS A 108 7.20 6.77 -6.72
CA LYS A 108 6.01 6.93 -5.86
C LYS A 108 4.87 6.08 -6.40
N VAL A 109 3.85 5.82 -5.58
CA VAL A 109 2.60 5.16 -6.00
C VAL A 109 1.42 6.08 -5.71
N PRO A 110 0.87 6.81 -6.70
CA PRO A 110 -0.35 7.59 -6.51
C PRO A 110 -1.54 6.75 -6.04
N SER A 111 -2.45 7.35 -5.27
CA SER A 111 -3.61 6.69 -4.66
C SER A 111 -4.54 5.99 -5.65
N GLN A 112 -4.65 6.50 -6.87
CA GLN A 112 -5.47 5.88 -7.92
C GLN A 112 -4.95 4.51 -8.41
N TYR A 113 -3.68 4.18 -8.17
CA TYR A 113 -3.05 2.97 -8.71
C TYR A 113 -2.90 1.85 -7.68
N PHE A 114 -3.49 1.98 -6.49
CA PHE A 114 -3.53 0.88 -5.55
C PHE A 114 -4.87 0.74 -4.84
N LYS A 115 -5.14 -0.47 -4.39
CA LYS A 115 -6.28 -0.80 -3.53
C LYS A 115 -5.74 -1.25 -2.19
N ILE A 116 -6.47 -0.94 -1.13
CA ILE A 116 -6.10 -1.39 0.20
C ILE A 116 -6.80 -2.72 0.48
N GLU A 117 -6.04 -3.65 1.04
CA GLU A 117 -6.52 -4.91 1.59
C GLU A 117 -6.09 -4.97 3.05
N TRP A 118 -7.02 -5.43 3.89
CA TRP A 118 -6.73 -5.72 5.28
C TRP A 118 -6.64 -7.25 5.44
N PRO A 119 -5.45 -7.81 5.66
CA PRO A 119 -5.33 -9.20 6.10
C PRO A 119 -5.67 -9.23 7.61
N PRO A 120 -6.82 -9.81 8.00
CA PRO A 120 -7.16 -9.88 9.41
C PRO A 120 -6.08 -10.67 10.18
N LEU A 121 -5.71 -10.21 11.37
CA LEU A 121 -4.71 -10.90 12.21
C LEU A 121 -5.23 -12.28 12.66
N ASP A 122 -6.55 -12.43 12.74
CA ASP A 122 -7.26 -13.67 13.01
C ASP A 122 -8.06 -14.14 11.77
N PRO A 123 -8.28 -15.46 11.58
CA PRO A 123 -9.15 -15.96 10.52
C PRO A 123 -10.55 -15.34 10.59
N PHE A 124 -11.11 -14.97 9.43
CA PHE A 124 -12.45 -14.39 9.34
C PHE A 124 -13.51 -15.26 10.04
N ASP A 125 -14.16 -14.68 11.06
CA ASP A 125 -15.28 -15.27 11.77
C ASP A 125 -16.57 -14.50 11.44
N LYS A 126 -17.53 -15.20 10.82
CA LYS A 126 -18.83 -14.63 10.41
C LYS A 126 -19.64 -14.11 11.58
N GLU A 127 -19.51 -14.70 12.78
CA GLU A 127 -20.26 -14.25 13.97
C GLU A 127 -19.82 -12.86 14.44
N ASN A 128 -18.60 -12.44 14.11
CA ASN A 128 -18.03 -11.18 14.55
C ASN A 128 -18.04 -10.08 13.46
N PHE A 129 -18.75 -10.28 12.34
CA PHE A 129 -18.70 -9.37 11.18
C PHE A 129 -18.95 -7.89 11.54
N ASP A 130 -19.91 -7.59 12.42
CA ASP A 130 -20.20 -6.20 12.81
C ASP A 130 -19.07 -5.59 13.67
N LYS A 131 -18.41 -6.40 14.50
CA LYS A 131 -17.22 -5.98 15.24
C LYS A 131 -16.06 -5.70 14.27
N TRP A 132 -15.80 -6.63 13.35
CA TRP A 132 -14.80 -6.51 12.28
C TRP A 132 -15.03 -5.26 11.43
N LYS A 133 -16.27 -5.05 11.01
CA LYS A 133 -16.73 -3.89 10.25
C LYS A 133 -16.45 -2.59 10.99
N ASN A 134 -16.73 -2.53 12.29
CA ASN A 134 -16.49 -1.35 13.10
C ASN A 134 -15.00 -1.07 13.31
N GLU A 135 -14.19 -2.08 13.62
CA GLU A 135 -12.73 -1.94 13.79
C GLU A 135 -12.06 -1.47 12.49
N PHE A 136 -12.43 -2.09 11.37
CA PHE A 136 -11.97 -1.70 10.04
C PHE A 136 -12.41 -0.27 9.68
N THR A 137 -13.66 0.12 9.99
CA THR A 137 -14.16 1.48 9.79
C THR A 137 -13.31 2.49 10.53
N GLN A 138 -12.95 2.22 11.79
CA GLN A 138 -12.11 3.11 12.59
C GLN A 138 -10.68 3.23 12.05
N VAL A 139 -10.23 2.30 11.22
CA VAL A 139 -8.87 2.34 10.67
C VAL A 139 -8.82 3.00 9.30
N VAL A 140 -9.77 2.70 8.43
CA VAL A 140 -9.83 3.31 7.08
C VAL A 140 -10.50 4.68 7.13
N CYS A 141 -11.36 4.92 8.12
CA CYS A 141 -12.00 6.20 8.42
C CYS A 141 -11.87 6.52 9.92
N PRO A 142 -10.64 6.84 10.40
CA PRO A 142 -10.42 7.22 11.79
C PRO A 142 -11.21 8.47 12.18
N LYS A 143 -11.37 8.68 13.50
CA LYS A 143 -12.22 9.73 14.06
C LYS A 143 -11.94 11.13 13.51
N GLU A 144 -10.71 11.41 13.12
CA GLU A 144 -10.30 12.66 12.51
C GLU A 144 -10.96 12.89 11.14
N LEU A 145 -11.14 11.82 10.35
CA LEU A 145 -11.89 11.84 9.09
C LEU A 145 -13.41 11.86 9.35
N SER A 146 -13.92 11.11 10.33
CA SER A 146 -15.35 11.15 10.68
C SER A 146 -15.79 12.51 11.22
N ASN A 147 -14.90 13.22 11.92
CA ASN A 147 -15.16 14.57 12.40
C ASN A 147 -15.14 15.61 11.27
N ARG A 148 -14.30 15.38 10.25
CA ARG A 148 -14.11 16.27 9.10
C ARG A 148 -15.17 16.03 8.01
N PHE A 149 -15.76 14.85 7.99
CA PHE A 149 -16.82 14.42 7.08
C PHE A 149 -17.85 13.62 7.89
N GLN A 150 -18.84 14.32 8.47
CA GLN A 150 -19.80 13.77 9.44
C GLN A 150 -20.68 12.63 8.89
N ASP A 151 -20.75 12.47 7.57
CA ASP A 151 -21.65 11.54 6.88
C ASP A 151 -20.92 10.43 6.10
N ILE A 152 -19.64 10.14 6.40
CA ILE A 152 -18.95 9.02 5.74
C ILE A 152 -19.64 7.69 6.10
N GLN A 153 -20.31 7.09 5.12
CA GLN A 153 -20.76 5.69 5.19
C GLN A 153 -19.83 4.82 4.34
N LEU A 154 -19.22 3.82 4.97
CA LEU A 154 -18.52 2.76 4.24
C LEU A 154 -19.58 1.85 3.59
N ASP A 155 -19.61 1.82 2.25
CA ASP A 155 -20.47 0.92 1.51
C ASP A 155 -19.79 -0.44 1.32
N PHE A 156 -20.18 -1.39 2.17
CA PHE A 156 -19.72 -2.77 2.14
C PHE A 156 -20.29 -3.59 0.97
N LYS A 157 -21.10 -3.01 0.08
CA LYS A 157 -21.50 -3.66 -1.18
C LYS A 157 -20.34 -3.76 -2.18
N LEU A 158 -19.32 -2.92 -2.05
CA LEU A 158 -18.13 -2.90 -2.91
C LEU A 158 -16.98 -3.78 -2.39
N THR A 159 -17.20 -4.49 -1.27
CA THR A 159 -16.22 -5.43 -0.73
C THR A 159 -16.33 -6.79 -1.37
N THR A 160 -15.21 -7.27 -1.92
CA THR A 160 -15.05 -8.65 -2.38
C THR A 160 -14.43 -9.48 -1.27
N PHE A 161 -15.02 -10.65 -1.03
CA PHE A 161 -14.49 -11.63 -0.09
C PHE A 161 -13.87 -12.78 -0.87
N ASN A 162 -12.57 -13.00 -0.70
CA ASN A 162 -11.88 -14.13 -1.32
C ASN A 162 -10.84 -14.72 -0.35
N ASN A 163 -10.85 -16.03 -0.16
CA ASN A 163 -9.94 -16.74 0.76
C ASN A 163 -9.84 -16.15 2.18
N GLY A 164 -10.97 -15.71 2.75
CA GLY A 164 -11.00 -15.10 4.10
C GLY A 164 -10.45 -13.67 4.17
N ILE A 165 -10.09 -13.08 3.02
CA ILE A 165 -9.61 -11.71 2.90
C ILE A 165 -10.74 -10.85 2.35
N MET A 166 -10.98 -9.73 3.03
CA MET A 166 -11.90 -8.68 2.60
C MET A 166 -11.11 -7.60 1.88
N SER A 167 -11.37 -7.45 0.59
CA SER A 167 -10.73 -6.46 -0.27
C SER A 167 -11.77 -5.43 -0.73
N PHE A 168 -11.38 -4.17 -0.82
CA PHE A 168 -12.24 -3.07 -1.25
C PHE A 168 -11.54 -2.28 -2.35
N ASN A 169 -12.28 -1.93 -3.40
CA ASN A 169 -11.79 -0.96 -4.37
C ASN A 169 -12.08 0.44 -3.83
N LEU A 170 -11.08 1.07 -3.21
CA LEU A 170 -11.26 2.41 -2.67
C LEU A 170 -11.42 3.48 -3.76
N GLY A 171 -10.98 3.24 -4.99
CA GLY A 171 -11.28 4.13 -6.13
C GLY A 171 -12.76 4.09 -6.50
N ASP A 172 -13.37 2.90 -6.52
CA ASP A 172 -14.82 2.76 -6.71
C ASP A 172 -15.58 3.29 -5.51
N TRP A 173 -15.04 3.08 -4.29
CA TRP A 173 -15.53 3.72 -3.09
C TRP A 173 -15.49 5.21 -3.34
N MET A 174 -14.34 5.91 -3.42
CA MET A 174 -14.12 7.34 -3.71
C MET A 174 -14.73 7.91 -5.02
N ASN A 175 -15.41 7.12 -5.84
CA ASN A 175 -16.17 7.59 -7.00
C ASN A 175 -17.67 7.30 -6.94
N SER A 176 -18.13 6.39 -6.06
CA SER A 176 -19.55 6.09 -5.77
C SER A 176 -20.43 7.27 -5.32
N GLY A 177 -19.87 8.45 -5.06
CA GLY A 177 -20.59 9.64 -4.62
C GLY A 177 -20.95 9.69 -3.13
N PHE A 178 -20.63 8.65 -2.34
CA PHE A 178 -21.02 8.54 -0.93
C PHE A 178 -20.20 9.40 0.07
N TRP A 179 -19.17 10.15 -0.38
CA TRP A 179 -18.56 11.28 0.37
C TRP A 179 -18.94 12.66 -0.19
N ARG A 180 -19.82 12.78 -1.20
CA ARG A 180 -20.10 14.10 -1.79
C ARG A 180 -20.78 15.00 -0.78
N ARG A 181 -20.12 16.13 -0.51
CA ARG A 181 -20.68 17.36 0.09
C ARG A 181 -22.13 17.53 -0.37
N THR A 182 -23.06 17.59 0.57
CA THR A 182 -24.18 18.51 0.41
C THR A 182 -23.57 19.91 0.39
N THR A 183 -23.81 20.60 -0.71
CA THR A 183 -23.39 21.97 -0.98
C THR A 183 -23.82 22.93 0.13
N ALA A 184 -22.87 23.72 0.60
CA ALA A 184 -23.03 25.15 0.82
C ALA A 184 -21.76 25.77 0.18
N VAL A 185 -21.81 26.56 -0.89
CA VAL A 185 -22.82 27.48 -1.44
C VAL A 185 -22.85 27.35 -2.96
#